data_AF-A0A7W8JBF1-F1
#
_entry.id   AF-A0A7W8JBF1-F1
#
_cell.length_a   1.000
_cell.length_b   1.000
_cell.length_c   1.000
_cell.angle_alpha   90.00
_cell.angle_beta   90.00
_cell.angle_gamma   90.00
#
_symmetry.space_group_name_H-M   'P 1'
#
loop_
_entity.id
_entity.type
_entity.pdbx_description
1 polymer ?
#
loop_
_entity_poly.entity_id
_entity_poly.type
_entity_poly.pdbx_seq_one_letter_code
_entity_poly.pdbx_strand_id
1 'polypeptide(L)'
;MKDHISFDVGNIRESNFEAFENEGQFRAVAEGLAVRAKEKVLHYRALFPSIEAVSKFYLRREEEPGDGWPAFHAAVAHGICGRSDAAVNLLARFSCELNPDVEWQRNAMKESAYLASIVNNTDQFRQAILERVVQTRQLQKLPQSPVSF
;
A
#
# COMPACT_ATOMS: atom_id res chain seq x y z
N MET A 1 18.40 -7.56 2.16
CA MET A 1 17.01 -7.55 1.65
C MET A 1 16.11 -7.31 2.86
N LYS A 2 15.06 -6.48 2.78
CA LYS A 2 14.17 -6.25 3.93
C LYS A 2 13.29 -7.50 4.12
N ASP A 3 13.34 -8.13 5.29
CA ASP A 3 12.52 -9.32 5.61
C ASP A 3 11.12 -8.97 6.14
N HIS A 4 10.66 -7.74 5.93
CA HIS A 4 9.36 -7.27 6.36
C HIS A 4 8.68 -6.45 5.26
N ILE A 5 7.35 -6.56 5.21
CA ILE A 5 6.50 -5.75 4.34
C ILE A 5 6.31 -4.39 5.02
N SER A 6 6.70 -3.29 4.38
CA SER A 6 6.42 -1.92 4.82
C SER A 6 5.47 -1.23 3.85
N PHE A 7 4.53 -0.45 4.39
CA PHE A 7 3.69 0.47 3.62
C PHE A 7 4.27 1.87 3.81
N ASP A 8 5.08 2.31 2.86
CA ASP A 8 5.82 3.57 2.98
C ASP A 8 5.26 4.61 1.99
N VAL A 9 4.53 5.59 2.51
CA VAL A 9 4.26 6.84 1.77
C VAL A 9 5.41 7.79 2.10
N GLY A 10 6.29 8.03 1.14
CA GLY A 10 7.43 8.94 1.27
C GLY A 10 8.78 8.27 1.56
N ASN A 11 8.88 6.93 1.62
CA ASN A 11 10.13 6.18 1.76
C ASN A 11 11.05 6.58 2.94
N ILE A 12 10.48 7.07 4.05
CA ILE A 12 11.25 7.58 5.19
C ILE A 12 11.03 6.69 6.42
N ARG A 13 12.14 6.36 7.09
CA ARG A 13 12.11 5.72 8.41
C ARG A 13 11.84 6.78 9.48
N GLU A 14 10.78 6.61 10.26
CA GLU A 14 10.33 7.59 11.28
C GLU A 14 11.25 7.72 12.51
N SER A 15 12.11 6.73 12.75
CA SER A 15 13.10 6.75 13.82
C SER A 15 14.31 5.88 13.49
N ASN A 16 15.46 6.21 14.07
CA ASN A 16 16.61 5.32 14.07
C ASN A 16 16.33 4.06 14.91
N PHE A 17 17.19 3.06 14.74
CA PHE A 17 17.20 1.89 15.59
C PHE A 17 17.73 2.29 16.98
N GLU A 18 16.99 1.93 18.02
CA GLU A 18 17.39 2.14 19.41
C GLU A 18 17.62 0.76 20.06
N ALA A 19 18.83 0.52 20.54
CA ALA A 19 19.14 -0.73 21.24
C ALA A 19 18.48 -0.76 22.63
N PHE A 20 18.07 -1.95 23.07
CA PHE A 20 17.56 -2.12 24.42
C PHE A 20 18.73 -2.20 25.41
N GLU A 21 18.76 -1.29 26.38
CA GLU A 21 19.75 -1.32 27.47
C GLU A 21 19.09 -1.63 28.81
N ASN A 22 17.95 -1.02 29.09
CA ASN A 22 17.14 -1.26 30.28
C ASN A 22 15.70 -0.76 30.05
N GLU A 23 14.79 -1.18 30.93
CA GLU A 23 13.37 -0.82 30.81
C GLU A 23 13.10 0.69 30.89
N GLY A 24 13.85 1.43 31.72
CA GLY A 24 13.64 2.87 31.91
C GLY A 24 13.94 3.65 30.63
N GLN A 25 15.10 3.39 30.03
CA GLN A 25 15.49 3.96 28.74
C GLN A 25 14.50 3.56 27.65
N PHE A 26 14.18 2.26 27.55
CA PHE A 26 13.36 1.77 26.45
C PHE A 26 11.89 2.21 26.56
N ARG A 27 11.37 2.40 27.78
CA ARG A 27 10.03 2.94 28.02
C ARG A 27 9.87 4.34 27.42
N ALA A 28 10.83 5.23 27.65
CA ALA A 28 10.79 6.57 27.08
C ALA A 28 10.80 6.56 25.55
N VAL A 29 11.60 5.66 24.94
CA VAL A 29 11.61 5.46 23.49
C VAL A 29 10.25 4.94 22.99
N ALA A 30 9.70 3.93 23.65
CA ALA A 30 8.42 3.32 23.30
C ALA A 30 7.26 4.32 23.38
N GLU A 31 7.22 5.14 24.43
CA GLU A 31 6.22 6.21 24.60
C GLU A 31 6.34 7.26 23.48
N GLY A 32 7.57 7.71 23.18
CA GLY A 32 7.81 8.65 22.07
C GLY A 32 7.45 8.08 20.69
N LEU A 33 7.63 6.77 20.48
CA LEU A 33 7.17 6.09 19.27
C LEU A 33 5.64 6.01 19.22
N ALA A 34 4.97 5.73 20.34
CA ALA A 34 3.51 5.68 20.40
C ALA A 34 2.87 7.03 20.07
N VAL A 35 3.44 8.14 20.56
CA VAL A 35 2.99 9.50 20.24
C VAL A 35 3.14 9.78 18.74
N ARG A 36 4.32 9.52 18.17
CA ARG A 36 4.56 9.72 16.72
C ARG A 36 3.66 8.83 15.86
N ALA A 37 3.44 7.59 16.26
CA ALA A 37 2.53 6.68 15.56
C ALA A 37 1.10 7.24 15.55
N LYS A 38 0.62 7.78 16.68
CA LYS A 38 -0.68 8.46 16.74
C LYS A 38 -0.74 9.66 15.79
N GLU A 39 0.28 10.51 15.80
CA GLU A 39 0.35 11.69 14.92
C GLU A 39 0.32 11.30 13.44
N LYS A 40 1.09 10.27 13.06
CA LYS A 40 1.11 9.75 11.68
C LYS A 40 -0.22 9.15 11.27
N VAL A 41 -0.90 8.40 12.14
CA VAL A 41 -2.24 7.89 11.87
C VAL A 41 -3.23 9.03 11.65
N LEU A 42 -3.19 10.08 12.46
CA LEU A 42 -4.05 11.25 12.29
C LEU A 42 -3.75 11.99 10.99
N HIS A 43 -2.47 12.18 10.68
CA HIS A 43 -2.01 12.79 9.44
C HIS A 43 -2.52 12.03 8.21
N TYR A 44 -2.29 10.72 8.13
CA TYR A 44 -2.72 9.92 6.97
C TYR A 44 -4.24 9.80 6.87
N ARG A 45 -4.98 9.79 8.00
CA ARG A 45 -6.45 9.86 7.95
C ARG A 45 -6.96 11.18 7.38
N ALA A 46 -6.30 12.29 7.70
CA ALA A 46 -6.64 13.60 7.14
C ALA A 46 -6.25 13.70 5.66
N LEU A 47 -5.11 13.12 5.26
CA LEU A 47 -4.62 13.14 3.89
C LEU A 47 -5.41 12.21 2.96
N PHE A 48 -5.83 11.05 3.47
CA PHE A 48 -6.51 10.00 2.70
C PHE A 48 -7.88 9.65 3.27
N PRO A 49 -8.84 10.61 3.28
CA PRO A 49 -10.19 10.36 3.80
C PRO A 49 -11.01 9.41 2.92
N SER A 50 -10.59 9.19 1.67
CA SER A 50 -11.26 8.30 0.71
C SER A 50 -10.28 7.75 -0.33
N ILE A 51 -10.67 6.69 -1.03
CA ILE A 51 -9.86 6.14 -2.13
C ILE A 51 -9.71 7.14 -3.29
N GLU A 52 -10.71 7.98 -3.52
CA GLU A 52 -10.66 9.08 -4.47
C GLU A 52 -9.56 10.10 -4.11
N ALA A 53 -9.37 10.37 -2.81
CA ALA A 53 -8.31 11.25 -2.33
C ALA A 53 -6.92 10.63 -2.54
N VAL A 54 -6.77 9.33 -2.27
CA VAL A 54 -5.53 8.58 -2.59
C VAL A 54 -5.25 8.63 -4.09
N SER A 55 -6.26 8.40 -4.92
CA SER A 55 -6.11 8.45 -6.37
C SER A 55 -5.74 9.85 -6.85
N LYS A 56 -6.25 10.92 -6.23
CA LYS A 56 -5.88 12.31 -6.56
C LYS A 56 -4.48 12.69 -6.07
N PHE A 57 -4.04 12.15 -4.93
CA PHE A 57 -2.69 12.33 -4.42
C PHE A 57 -1.67 11.86 -5.47
N TYR A 58 -1.77 10.61 -5.93
CA TYR A 58 -0.86 10.07 -6.93
C TYR A 58 -0.93 10.69 -8.34
N LEU A 59 -1.93 11.56 -8.63
CA LEU A 59 -1.94 12.35 -9.87
C LEU A 59 -1.05 13.59 -9.81
N ARG A 60 -0.68 14.05 -8.61
CA ARG A 60 0.13 15.27 -8.48
C ARG A 60 1.57 14.95 -8.83
N ARG A 61 2.19 15.80 -9.66
CA ARG A 61 3.54 15.57 -10.20
C ARG A 61 4.65 15.46 -9.15
N GLU A 62 4.49 16.13 -8.00
CA GLU A 62 5.40 16.01 -6.85
C GLU A 62 5.21 14.71 -6.06
N GLU A 63 4.07 14.05 -6.29
CA GLU A 63 3.63 12.82 -5.64
C GLU A 63 3.51 11.69 -6.67
N GLU A 64 4.16 11.84 -7.85
CA GLU A 64 4.20 10.80 -8.86
C GLU A 64 4.65 9.51 -8.18
N PRO A 65 3.90 8.41 -8.33
CA PRO A 65 4.27 7.17 -7.69
C PRO A 65 5.66 6.78 -8.18
N GLY A 66 6.58 6.75 -7.22
CA GLY A 66 7.87 6.15 -7.43
C GLY A 66 7.73 4.70 -7.87
N ASP A 67 8.86 4.15 -8.26
CA ASP A 67 8.99 2.78 -8.71
C ASP A 67 8.66 1.78 -7.58
N GLY A 68 8.20 0.59 -7.95
CA GLY A 68 7.86 -0.50 -7.05
C GLY A 68 6.47 -0.41 -6.42
N TRP A 69 6.37 -0.68 -5.11
CA TRP A 69 5.09 -0.73 -4.40
C TRP A 69 4.25 0.56 -4.48
N PRO A 70 4.81 1.79 -4.46
CA PRO A 70 4.03 3.00 -4.69
C PRO A 70 3.27 2.98 -6.03
N ALA A 71 3.87 2.48 -7.11
CA ALA A 71 3.18 2.32 -8.40
C ALA A 71 2.02 1.32 -8.32
N PHE A 72 2.20 0.20 -7.61
CA PHE A 72 1.12 -0.77 -7.39
C PHE A 72 -0.04 -0.16 -6.58
N HIS A 73 0.25 0.56 -5.48
CA HIS A 73 -0.79 1.20 -4.67
C HIS A 73 -1.56 2.28 -5.46
N ALA A 74 -0.84 3.09 -6.23
CA ALA A 74 -1.45 4.08 -7.11
C ALA A 74 -2.34 3.43 -8.18
N ALA A 75 -1.87 2.35 -8.82
CA ALA A 75 -2.66 1.58 -9.78
C ALA A 75 -3.98 1.10 -9.19
N VAL A 76 -3.95 0.52 -7.98
CA VAL A 76 -5.17 0.04 -7.30
C VAL A 76 -6.13 1.20 -7.03
N ALA A 77 -5.64 2.33 -6.52
CA ALA A 77 -6.46 3.50 -6.27
C ALA A 77 -7.10 4.06 -7.57
N HIS A 78 -6.33 4.14 -8.65
CA HIS A 78 -6.84 4.54 -9.97
C HIS A 78 -7.87 3.56 -10.53
N GLY A 79 -7.62 2.25 -10.45
CA GLY A 79 -8.54 1.22 -10.93
C GLY A 79 -9.88 1.25 -10.20
N ILE A 80 -9.87 1.40 -8.88
CA ILE A 80 -11.10 1.57 -8.08
C ILE A 80 -11.88 2.83 -8.48
N CYS A 81 -11.18 3.91 -8.86
CA CYS A 81 -11.78 5.17 -9.31
C CYS A 81 -12.11 5.19 -10.82
N GLY A 82 -12.00 4.06 -11.53
CA GLY A 82 -12.31 3.96 -12.97
C GLY A 82 -11.31 4.64 -13.90
N ARG A 83 -10.10 4.97 -13.41
CA ARG A 83 -9.02 5.58 -14.21
C ARG A 83 -8.15 4.49 -14.84
N SER A 84 -8.75 3.71 -15.73
CA SER A 84 -8.20 2.46 -16.22
C SER A 84 -6.84 2.62 -16.93
N ASP A 85 -6.67 3.62 -17.78
CA ASP A 85 -5.40 3.86 -18.49
C ASP A 85 -4.23 4.11 -17.53
N ALA A 86 -4.45 4.93 -16.49
CA ALA A 86 -3.44 5.20 -15.48
C ALA A 86 -3.08 3.94 -14.69
N ALA A 87 -4.10 3.14 -14.32
CA ALA A 87 -3.90 1.89 -13.61
C ALA A 87 -3.12 0.85 -14.43
N VAL A 88 -3.44 0.67 -15.72
CA VAL A 88 -2.70 -0.24 -16.62
C VAL A 88 -1.22 0.14 -16.68
N ASN A 89 -0.93 1.42 -16.93
CA ASN A 89 0.44 1.91 -17.04
C ASN A 89 1.24 1.67 -15.76
N LEU A 90 0.63 1.89 -14.60
CA LEU A 90 1.28 1.71 -13.30
C LEU A 90 1.47 0.24 -12.92
N LEU A 91 0.53 -0.65 -13.26
CA LEU A 91 0.68 -2.10 -13.07
C LEU A 91 1.80 -2.66 -13.96
N ALA A 92 1.93 -2.15 -15.18
CA ALA A 92 3.01 -2.50 -16.09
C ALA A 92 4.37 -2.05 -15.51
N ARG A 93 4.47 -0.79 -15.06
CA ARG A 93 5.67 -0.25 -14.41
C ARG A 93 6.09 -1.09 -13.21
N PHE A 94 5.17 -1.35 -12.28
CA PHE A 94 5.43 -2.20 -11.13
C PHE A 94 5.95 -3.58 -11.54
N SER A 95 5.35 -4.21 -12.55
CA SER A 95 5.74 -5.55 -13.01
C SER A 95 7.14 -5.57 -13.65
N CYS A 96 7.58 -4.50 -14.30
CA CYS A 96 8.90 -4.42 -14.94
C CYS A 96 10.07 -4.45 -13.95
N GLU A 97 9.84 -4.07 -12.70
CA GLU A 97 10.88 -4.03 -11.66
C GLU A 97 11.02 -5.36 -10.90
N LEU A 98 10.07 -6.27 -11.10
CA LEU A 98 10.04 -7.54 -10.40
C LEU A 98 10.90 -8.59 -11.09
N ASN A 99 11.62 -9.36 -10.29
CA ASN A 99 12.39 -10.52 -10.67
C ASN A 99 11.49 -11.78 -10.71
N PRO A 100 11.23 -12.37 -11.89
CA PRO A 100 10.37 -13.55 -12.02
C PRO A 100 10.95 -14.83 -11.39
N ASP A 101 12.24 -14.87 -11.07
CA ASP A 101 12.88 -16.02 -10.42
C ASP A 101 12.52 -16.11 -8.93
N VAL A 102 12.07 -15.00 -8.34
CA VAL A 102 11.63 -14.94 -6.94
C VAL A 102 10.13 -15.21 -6.87
N GLU A 103 9.72 -16.26 -6.17
CA GLU A 103 8.33 -16.74 -6.16
C GLU A 103 7.30 -15.66 -5.81
N TRP A 104 7.53 -14.90 -4.73
CA TRP A 104 6.59 -13.86 -4.31
C TRP A 104 6.47 -12.73 -5.34
N GLN A 105 7.57 -12.41 -6.05
CA GLN A 105 7.59 -11.41 -7.11
C GLN A 105 6.87 -11.92 -8.36
N ARG A 106 7.10 -13.16 -8.75
CA ARG A 106 6.35 -13.83 -9.83
C ARG A 106 4.84 -13.81 -9.56
N ASN A 107 4.42 -14.06 -8.32
CA ASN A 107 3.02 -14.00 -7.95
C ASN A 107 2.47 -12.56 -8.02
N ALA A 108 3.24 -11.56 -7.60
CA ALA A 108 2.87 -10.15 -7.74
C ALA A 108 2.77 -9.69 -9.20
N MET A 109 3.61 -10.21 -10.11
CA MET A 109 3.50 -9.96 -11.55
C MET A 109 2.22 -10.58 -12.13
N LYS A 110 1.91 -11.83 -11.78
CA LYS A 110 0.68 -12.50 -12.21
C LYS A 110 -0.57 -11.74 -11.73
N GLU A 111 -0.54 -11.29 -10.48
CA GLU A 111 -1.61 -10.47 -9.92
C GLU A 111 -1.78 -9.16 -10.71
N SER A 112 -0.68 -8.48 -10.99
CA SER A 112 -0.70 -7.21 -11.72
C SER A 112 -1.24 -7.38 -13.14
N ALA A 113 -0.88 -8.47 -13.82
CA ALA A 113 -1.43 -8.82 -15.12
C ALA A 113 -2.93 -9.13 -15.06
N TYR A 114 -3.38 -9.87 -14.03
CA TYR A 114 -4.80 -10.14 -13.81
C TYR A 114 -5.59 -8.86 -13.58
N LEU A 115 -5.14 -8.00 -12.65
CA LEU A 115 -5.77 -6.72 -12.35
C LEU A 115 -5.84 -5.82 -13.59
N ALA A 116 -4.76 -5.76 -14.39
CA ALA A 116 -4.73 -4.98 -15.63
C ALA A 116 -5.73 -5.50 -16.67
N SER A 117 -6.01 -6.81 -16.71
CA SER A 117 -6.97 -7.38 -17.64
C SER A 117 -8.43 -7.07 -17.32
N ILE A 118 -8.75 -6.81 -16.04
CA ILE A 118 -10.12 -6.54 -15.58
C ILE A 118 -10.38 -5.05 -15.31
N VAL A 119 -9.36 -4.19 -15.37
CA VAL A 119 -9.44 -2.77 -14.95
C VAL A 119 -10.40 -1.90 -15.77
N ASN A 120 -10.76 -2.31 -16.98
CA ASN A 120 -11.78 -1.63 -17.79
C ASN A 120 -13.21 -1.92 -17.30
N ASN A 121 -13.39 -2.91 -16.43
CA ASN A 121 -14.63 -3.20 -15.74
C ASN A 121 -14.47 -2.81 -14.26
N THR A 122 -14.84 -1.58 -13.91
CA THR A 122 -14.63 -1.02 -12.57
C THR A 122 -15.29 -1.84 -11.47
N ASP A 123 -16.47 -2.40 -11.71
CA ASP A 123 -17.17 -3.23 -10.70
C ASP A 123 -16.43 -4.55 -10.46
N GLN A 124 -15.98 -5.20 -11.54
CA GLN A 124 -15.17 -6.42 -11.44
C GLN A 124 -13.84 -6.15 -10.74
N PHE A 125 -13.18 -5.04 -11.06
CA PHE A 125 -11.94 -4.63 -10.41
C PHE A 125 -12.14 -4.38 -8.92
N ARG A 126 -13.17 -3.61 -8.54
CA ARG A 126 -13.52 -3.36 -7.14
C ARG A 126 -13.78 -4.66 -6.38
N GLN A 127 -14.54 -5.58 -6.98
CA GLN A 127 -14.82 -6.88 -6.38
C GLN A 127 -13.54 -7.69 -6.14
N ALA A 128 -12.63 -7.75 -7.12
CA ALA A 128 -11.35 -8.45 -6.98
C ALA A 128 -10.50 -7.87 -5.83
N ILE A 129 -10.44 -6.54 -5.68
CA ILE A 129 -9.72 -5.91 -4.57
C ILE A 129 -10.41 -6.18 -3.23
N LEU A 130 -11.74 -6.13 -3.15
CA LEU A 130 -12.48 -6.46 -1.92
C LEU A 130 -12.21 -7.90 -1.47
N GLU A 131 -12.26 -8.85 -2.39
CA GLU A 131 -11.94 -10.26 -2.11
C GLU A 131 -10.52 -10.41 -1.58
N ARG A 132 -9.55 -9.70 -2.16
CA ARG A 132 -8.17 -9.68 -1.66
C ARG A 132 -8.10 -9.13 -0.24
N VAL A 133 -8.77 -8.01 0.04
CA VAL A 133 -8.81 -7.42 1.39
C VAL A 133 -9.39 -8.43 2.40
N VAL A 134 -10.50 -9.10 2.07
CA VAL A 134 -11.10 -10.12 2.93
C VAL A 134 -10.14 -11.27 3.19
N GLN A 135 -9.52 -11.82 2.14
CA GLN A 135 -8.57 -12.92 2.24
C GLN A 135 -7.35 -12.54 3.09
N THR A 136 -6.75 -11.36 2.86
CA THR A 136 -5.60 -10.88 3.62
C THR A 136 -5.94 -10.70 5.10
N ARG A 137 -7.13 -10.15 5.41
CA ARG A 137 -7.58 -10.03 6.81
C ARG A 137 -7.73 -11.39 7.49
N GLN A 138 -8.26 -12.39 6.79
CA GLN A 138 -8.37 -13.77 7.31
C GLN A 138 -7.00 -14.37 7.60
N LEU A 139 -6.06 -14.27 6.64
CA LEU A 139 -4.69 -14.77 6.81
C LEU A 139 -3.96 -14.09 7.98
N GLN A 140 -4.21 -12.79 8.18
CA GLN A 140 -3.65 -12.01 9.29
C GLN A 140 -4.45 -12.14 10.61
N LYS A 141 -5.49 -12.96 10.65
CA LYS A 141 -6.37 -13.15 11.82
C LYS A 141 -7.00 -11.85 12.34
N LEU A 142 -7.27 -10.90 11.43
CA LEU A 142 -7.92 -9.65 11.74
C LEU A 142 -9.45 -9.81 11.70
N PRO A 143 -10.23 -9.06 12.51
CA PRO A 143 -11.69 -9.08 12.45
C PRO A 143 -12.20 -8.73 11.06
N GLN A 144 -13.35 -9.26 10.64
CA GLN A 144 -13.98 -8.78 9.41
C GLN A 144 -14.48 -7.34 9.60
N SER A 145 -14.31 -6.51 8.59
CA SER A 145 -14.82 -5.14 8.55
C SER A 145 -15.64 -4.98 7.28
N PRO A 146 -16.80 -4.30 7.32
CA PRO A 146 -17.43 -3.86 6.09
C PRO A 146 -16.46 -2.91 5.40
N VAL A 147 -15.99 -3.31 4.22
CA VAL A 147 -15.15 -2.48 3.34
C VAL A 147 -15.99 -2.20 2.10
N SER A 148 -16.19 -0.93 1.81
CA SER A 148 -16.77 -0.43 0.57
C SER A 148 -15.89 0.70 0.06
N PHE A 149 -15.83 0.86 -1.26
CA PHE A 149 -15.09 1.93 -1.92
C PHE A 149 -15.97 3.12 -2.23
#